data_AF-A0A9P3ZKZ7-F1
#
_entry.id   AF-A0A9P3ZKZ7-F1
#
_cell.length_a   1.000
_cell.length_b   1.000
_cell.length_c   1.000
_cell.angle_alpha   90.00
_cell.angle_beta   90.00
_cell.angle_gamma   90.00
#
_symmetry.space_group_name_H-M   'P 1'
#
loop_
_entity.id
_entity.type
_entity.pdbx_description
1 polymer ?
#
loop_
_entity_poly.entity_id
_entity_poly.type
_entity_poly.pdbx_seq_one_letter_code
_entity_poly.pdbx_strand_id
1 'polypeptide(L)'
;MKLYVNCITSGAGLRRDIKELIPEMNLRRRMSRVVKSGVAAGIESLLEFGDRAAVEAVVTATGLGCIADSEKFLDSLIANEERMLNPTPFIQSTFNTVGAQIALLRGLHCYNTTYANRWTSFENALTDAALRIGAGLSRAVLVGAFDETTPSVEKVLQRLGMAQQGGWGESSVFFVLTAEAFDTSVAAITGIRFTDGTAIGESAGSEFPDGESAGTGRIQSREDAGTRTSAGGNAGREIPAGGSPGTGAAAGNGEEPGNAMHSGECRTVRASMSGVTPHFTAIAEVFRRVVAGEAGNTGKAGNIGNAGSIEDTGNTGNIGNAGNAEQRIVLYNDFPGSTVSAIELTCM
;
A
#
# COMPACT_ATOMS: atom_id res chain seq x y z
N MET A 1 -5.43 7.46 15.24
CA MET A 1 -5.50 8.83 14.68
C MET A 1 -5.95 8.71 13.23
N LYS A 2 -6.86 9.56 12.76
CA LYS A 2 -7.25 9.60 11.34
C LYS A 2 -6.23 10.43 10.56
N LEU A 3 -5.86 9.98 9.36
CA LEU A 3 -5.01 10.72 8.42
C LEU A 3 -5.80 11.02 7.17
N TYR A 4 -5.95 12.30 6.85
CA TYR A 4 -6.67 12.75 5.67
C TYR A 4 -5.76 12.68 4.46
N VAL A 5 -6.25 12.05 3.40
CA VAL A 5 -5.58 11.86 2.11
C VAL A 5 -6.05 12.97 1.20
N ASN A 6 -5.12 13.84 0.81
CA ASN A 6 -5.39 14.99 -0.04
C ASN A 6 -4.73 14.80 -1.39
N CYS A 7 -5.45 15.14 -2.46
CA CYS A 7 -4.91 15.21 -3.82
C CYS A 7 -4.16 13.94 -4.23
N ILE A 8 -4.85 12.95 -4.79
CA ILE A 8 -4.20 11.70 -5.21
C ILE A 8 -3.92 11.70 -6.71
N THR A 9 -2.66 11.49 -7.07
CA THR A 9 -2.16 11.56 -8.45
C THR A 9 -1.44 10.28 -8.83
N SER A 10 -1.72 9.78 -10.04
CA SER A 10 -0.95 8.72 -10.68
C SER A 10 -0.06 9.31 -11.77
N GLY A 11 1.18 8.85 -11.89
CA GLY A 11 2.06 9.27 -12.98
C GLY A 11 1.61 8.80 -14.37
N ALA A 12 0.64 7.89 -14.46
CA ALA A 12 -0.04 7.54 -15.71
C ALA A 12 -1.24 8.44 -16.03
N GLY A 13 -1.77 9.15 -15.02
CA GLY A 13 -2.96 9.99 -15.10
C GLY A 13 -2.67 11.46 -14.80
N LEU A 14 -1.54 11.98 -15.30
CA LEU A 14 -1.15 13.37 -15.09
C LEU A 14 -2.16 14.33 -15.73
N ARG A 15 -2.57 15.36 -14.99
CA ARG A 15 -3.53 16.38 -15.47
C ARG A 15 -2.82 17.53 -16.18
N ARG A 16 -1.63 17.89 -15.71
CA ARG A 16 -0.76 18.93 -16.31
C ARG A 16 0.23 18.33 -17.31
N ASP A 17 0.67 19.13 -18.29
CA ASP A 17 1.77 18.73 -19.17
C ASP A 17 3.04 18.53 -18.32
N ILE A 18 3.75 17.45 -18.57
CA ILE A 18 4.99 17.12 -17.86
C ILE A 18 6.08 18.20 -17.98
N LYS A 19 6.02 19.04 -19.02
CA LYS A 19 6.88 20.21 -19.19
C LYS A 19 6.57 21.33 -18.22
N GLU A 20 5.34 21.41 -17.70
CA GLU A 20 4.98 22.36 -16.64
C GLU A 20 5.47 21.84 -15.28
N LEU A 21 5.35 20.53 -15.06
CA LEU A 21 5.76 19.87 -13.80
C LEU A 21 7.28 19.79 -13.65
N ILE A 22 8.00 19.52 -14.75
CA ILE A 22 9.46 19.43 -14.79
C ILE A 22 9.96 20.34 -15.92
N PRO A 23 10.10 21.67 -15.70
CA PRO A 23 10.41 22.63 -16.76
C PRO A 23 11.74 22.38 -17.45
N GLU A 24 12.78 22.11 -16.65
CA GLU A 24 14.15 21.94 -17.12
C GLU A 24 14.30 20.75 -18.06
N MET A 25 14.43 21.05 -19.36
CA MET A 25 14.45 20.04 -20.42
C MET A 25 15.60 19.05 -20.26
N ASN A 26 16.79 19.52 -19.89
CA ASN A 26 17.96 18.67 -19.73
C ASN A 26 17.80 17.71 -18.56
N LEU A 27 17.24 18.18 -17.44
CA LEU A 27 16.93 17.34 -16.29
C LEU A 27 15.89 16.27 -16.68
N ARG A 28 14.79 16.70 -17.30
CA ARG A 28 13.71 15.80 -17.76
C ARG A 28 14.20 14.74 -18.74
N ARG A 29 15.14 15.05 -19.63
CA ARG A 29 15.73 14.08 -20.59
C ARG A 29 16.65 13.06 -19.90
N ARG A 30 17.31 13.44 -18.81
CA ARG A 30 18.19 12.55 -18.05
C ARG A 30 17.41 11.62 -17.13
N MET A 31 16.18 11.96 -16.73
CA MET A 31 15.37 11.09 -15.88
C MET A 31 14.88 9.86 -16.65
N SER A 32 15.09 8.68 -16.06
CA SER A 32 14.42 7.45 -16.48
C SER A 32 12.90 7.56 -16.36
N ARG A 33 12.19 6.60 -16.95
CA ARG A 33 10.73 6.64 -17.03
C ARG A 33 10.09 6.66 -15.65
N VAL A 34 10.51 5.78 -14.73
CA VAL A 34 9.98 5.72 -13.37
C VAL A 34 10.29 6.99 -12.58
N VAL A 35 11.51 7.52 -12.69
CA VAL A 35 11.90 8.76 -12.01
C VAL A 35 11.04 9.91 -12.50
N LYS A 36 10.90 10.04 -13.82
CA LYS A 36 10.12 11.10 -14.45
C LYS A 36 8.63 11.02 -14.07
N SER A 37 8.06 9.81 -14.09
CA SER A 37 6.67 9.56 -13.73
C SER A 37 6.41 9.90 -12.27
N GLY A 38 7.24 9.39 -11.34
CA GLY A 38 7.09 9.65 -9.91
C GLY A 38 7.33 11.11 -9.52
N VAL A 39 8.34 11.77 -10.10
CA VAL A 39 8.60 13.20 -9.86
C VAL A 39 7.43 14.05 -10.35
N ALA A 40 6.91 13.77 -11.55
CA ALA A 40 5.77 14.50 -12.09
C ALA A 40 4.51 14.32 -11.21
N ALA A 41 4.20 13.09 -10.82
CA ALA A 41 3.06 12.80 -9.94
C ALA A 41 3.19 13.51 -8.59
N GLY A 42 4.37 13.43 -7.94
CA GLY A 42 4.62 14.10 -6.67
C GLY A 42 4.51 15.63 -6.75
N ILE A 43 5.05 16.24 -7.80
CA ILE A 43 4.91 17.69 -8.01
C ILE A 43 3.45 18.06 -8.28
N GLU A 44 2.72 17.29 -9.06
CA GLU A 44 1.30 17.55 -9.32
C GLU A 44 0.46 17.48 -8.04
N SER A 45 0.69 16.47 -7.17
CA SER A 45 0.00 16.38 -5.87
C SER A 45 0.31 17.58 -4.98
N LEU A 46 1.57 18.06 -4.96
CA LEU A 46 1.95 19.28 -4.23
C LEU A 46 1.26 20.52 -4.79
N LEU A 47 1.17 20.65 -6.12
CA LEU A 47 0.50 21.79 -6.77
C LEU A 47 -1.01 21.79 -6.56
N GLU A 48 -1.64 20.61 -6.51
CA GLU A 48 -3.06 20.47 -6.22
C GLU A 48 -3.36 20.76 -4.73
N PHE A 49 -2.47 20.32 -3.83
CA PHE A 49 -2.57 20.59 -2.40
C PHE A 49 -2.34 22.08 -2.07
N GLY A 50 -1.51 22.79 -2.83
CA GLY A 50 -1.35 24.24 -2.70
C GLY A 50 -0.72 24.65 -1.36
N ASP A 51 -1.25 25.73 -0.77
CA ASP A 51 -0.72 26.39 0.45
C ASP A 51 -1.53 26.05 1.72
N ARG A 52 -2.39 25.04 1.66
CA ARG A 52 -3.26 24.58 2.77
C ARG A 52 -2.51 24.27 4.06
N ALA A 53 -1.32 23.67 3.95
CA ALA A 53 -0.40 23.46 5.06
C ALA A 53 1.03 23.34 4.56
N ALA A 54 2.01 23.62 5.44
CA ALA A 54 3.41 23.42 5.12
C ALA A 54 3.72 21.91 4.97
N VAL A 55 4.29 21.54 3.82
CA VAL A 55 4.78 20.18 3.58
C VAL A 55 6.16 20.02 4.22
N GLU A 56 6.18 19.32 5.35
CA GLU A 56 7.34 19.20 6.25
C GLU A 56 7.97 17.80 6.22
N ALA A 57 7.50 16.95 5.32
CA ALA A 57 8.15 15.70 4.98
C ALA A 57 7.81 15.21 3.57
N VAL A 58 8.76 14.51 2.96
CA VAL A 58 8.62 13.69 1.76
C VAL A 58 8.97 12.26 2.15
N VAL A 59 8.00 11.36 2.08
CA VAL A 59 8.18 9.94 2.41
C VAL A 59 7.82 9.12 1.19
N THR A 60 8.81 8.49 0.58
CA THR A 60 8.59 7.65 -0.60
C THR A 60 8.73 6.16 -0.29
N ALA A 61 8.16 5.33 -1.16
CA ALA A 61 8.21 3.88 -1.10
C ALA A 61 8.53 3.29 -2.47
N THR A 62 9.33 2.24 -2.49
CA THR A 62 9.63 1.46 -3.71
C THR A 62 9.99 0.04 -3.34
N GLY A 63 9.81 -0.94 -4.24
CA GLY A 63 10.25 -2.30 -3.99
C GLY A 63 11.70 -2.53 -4.36
N LEU A 64 12.06 -2.18 -5.59
CA LEU A 64 13.40 -2.40 -6.16
C LEU A 64 14.11 -1.10 -6.56
N GLY A 65 13.47 0.05 -6.40
CA GLY A 65 14.02 1.34 -6.83
C GLY A 65 14.08 1.48 -8.35
N CYS A 66 15.05 2.27 -8.81
CA CYS A 66 15.25 2.59 -10.22
C CYS A 66 16.14 1.53 -10.89
N ILE A 67 15.58 0.33 -11.05
CA ILE A 67 16.33 -0.84 -11.51
C ILE A 67 16.79 -0.69 -12.97
N ALA A 68 16.05 0.03 -13.82
CA ALA A 68 16.45 0.26 -15.21
C ALA A 68 17.75 1.07 -15.30
N ASP A 69 17.97 2.02 -14.39
CA ASP A 69 19.22 2.79 -14.34
C ASP A 69 20.36 1.98 -13.69
N SER A 70 20.03 1.09 -12.76
CA SER A 70 20.99 0.10 -12.22
C SER A 70 21.50 -0.83 -13.32
N GLU A 71 20.59 -1.38 -14.15
CA GLU A 71 20.93 -2.25 -15.28
C GLU A 71 21.82 -1.53 -16.29
N LYS A 72 21.42 -0.33 -16.73
CA LYS A 72 22.23 0.48 -17.64
C LYS A 72 23.63 0.76 -17.11
N PHE A 73 23.75 1.02 -15.81
CA PHE A 73 25.03 1.25 -15.17
C PHE A 73 25.91 0.00 -15.24
N LEU A 74 25.37 -1.16 -14.87
CA LEU A 74 26.08 -2.44 -14.89
C LEU A 74 26.45 -2.89 -16.31
N ASP A 75 25.54 -2.74 -17.28
CA ASP A 75 25.81 -3.03 -18.69
C ASP A 75 26.95 -2.16 -19.23
N SER A 76 26.94 -0.86 -18.89
CA SER A 76 28.01 0.06 -19.28
C SER A 76 29.33 -0.30 -18.60
N LEU A 77 29.30 -0.79 -17.37
CA LEU A 77 30.48 -1.22 -16.63
C LEU A 77 31.13 -2.44 -17.29
N ILE A 78 30.33 -3.42 -17.71
CA ILE A 78 30.82 -4.60 -18.43
C ILE A 78 31.33 -4.20 -19.83
N ALA A 79 30.53 -3.46 -20.59
CA ALA A 79 30.85 -3.09 -21.97
C ALA A 79 32.11 -2.22 -22.09
N ASN A 80 32.40 -1.40 -21.08
CA ASN A 80 33.58 -0.54 -21.07
C ASN A 80 34.75 -1.13 -20.27
N GLU A 81 34.71 -2.42 -19.88
CA GLU A 81 35.75 -3.07 -19.08
C GLU A 81 36.12 -2.26 -17.83
N GLU A 82 35.10 -1.77 -17.11
CA GLU A 82 35.23 -0.93 -15.91
C GLU A 82 35.89 0.44 -16.14
N ARG A 83 36.06 0.87 -17.40
CA ARG A 83 36.66 2.16 -17.77
C ARG A 83 35.59 3.19 -18.13
N MET A 84 35.89 4.47 -17.89
CA MET A 84 35.11 5.64 -18.34
C MET A 84 33.58 5.49 -18.26
N LEU A 85 33.04 5.45 -17.04
CA LEU A 85 31.60 5.33 -16.81
C LEU A 85 30.90 6.70 -16.79
N ASN A 86 29.70 6.78 -17.36
CA ASN A 86 28.82 7.91 -17.12
C ASN A 86 28.30 7.82 -15.67
N PRO A 87 28.50 8.84 -14.81
CA PRO A 87 28.05 8.78 -13.42
C PRO A 87 26.53 8.93 -13.27
N THR A 88 25.82 9.39 -14.31
CA THR A 88 24.38 9.70 -14.22
C THR A 88 23.52 8.50 -13.84
N PRO A 89 23.63 7.32 -14.49
CA PRO A 89 22.79 6.18 -14.15
C PRO A 89 23.00 5.70 -12.71
N PHE A 90 24.23 5.79 -12.18
CA PHE A 90 24.52 5.47 -10.78
C PHE A 90 23.85 6.45 -9.81
N ILE A 91 23.88 7.74 -10.09
CA ILE A 91 23.22 8.76 -9.24
C ILE A 91 21.70 8.57 -9.25
N GLN A 92 21.13 8.09 -10.37
CA GLN A 92 19.70 7.93 -10.52
C GLN A 92 19.19 6.55 -10.08
N SER A 93 20.05 5.54 -9.97
CA SER A 93 19.67 4.19 -9.57
C SER A 93 19.31 4.06 -8.10
N THR A 94 19.70 5.02 -7.27
CA THR A 94 19.41 5.02 -5.83
C THR A 94 17.91 5.14 -5.57
N PHE A 95 17.43 4.47 -4.52
CA PHE A 95 15.99 4.38 -4.24
C PHE A 95 15.39 5.74 -3.86
N ASN A 96 16.17 6.62 -3.26
CA ASN A 96 15.75 7.95 -2.84
C ASN A 96 15.68 9.00 -3.97
N THR A 97 16.04 8.62 -5.21
CA THR A 97 16.13 9.56 -6.34
C THR A 97 14.82 10.34 -6.54
N VAL A 98 13.67 9.67 -6.50
CA VAL A 98 12.36 10.33 -6.74
C VAL A 98 12.05 11.37 -5.67
N GLY A 99 12.16 10.99 -4.39
CA GLY A 99 11.92 11.91 -3.27
C GLY A 99 12.90 13.08 -3.26
N ALA A 100 14.18 12.84 -3.58
CA ALA A 100 15.21 13.87 -3.68
C ALA A 100 14.91 14.85 -4.82
N GLN A 101 14.53 14.36 -6.01
CA GLN A 101 14.23 15.21 -7.16
C GLN A 101 12.99 16.08 -6.94
N ILE A 102 11.95 15.54 -6.30
CA ILE A 102 10.77 16.34 -5.91
C ILE A 102 11.19 17.46 -4.96
N ALA A 103 11.96 17.13 -3.91
CA ALA A 103 12.41 18.11 -2.93
C ALA A 103 13.28 19.22 -3.57
N LEU A 104 14.20 18.85 -4.46
CA LEU A 104 15.04 19.82 -5.18
C LEU A 104 14.22 20.74 -6.09
N LEU A 105 13.30 20.19 -6.88
CA LEU A 105 12.48 20.97 -7.82
C LEU A 105 11.48 21.91 -7.13
N ARG A 106 11.08 21.57 -5.91
CA ARG A 106 10.10 22.34 -5.13
C ARG A 106 10.70 23.13 -3.96
N GLY A 107 12.02 23.07 -3.78
CA GLY A 107 12.72 23.77 -2.70
C GLY A 107 12.32 23.28 -1.29
N LEU A 108 12.02 21.98 -1.15
CA LEU A 108 11.62 21.40 0.13
C LEU A 108 12.86 21.06 0.97
N HIS A 109 13.03 21.76 2.08
CA HIS A 109 14.13 21.56 3.04
C HIS A 109 13.64 20.85 4.30
N CYS A 110 13.04 19.68 4.11
CA CYS A 110 12.33 18.97 5.17
C CYS A 110 12.75 17.50 5.24
N TYR A 111 12.15 16.73 6.16
CA TYR A 111 12.47 15.31 6.31
C TYR A 111 12.21 14.57 5.00
N ASN A 112 13.19 13.82 4.51
CA ASN A 112 13.11 13.11 3.24
C ASN A 112 13.64 11.70 3.40
N THR A 113 12.76 10.71 3.28
CA THR A 113 13.10 9.30 3.46
C THR A 113 12.46 8.43 2.40
N THR A 114 13.05 7.24 2.21
CA THR A 114 12.53 6.25 1.28
C THR A 114 12.53 4.86 1.90
N TYR A 115 11.38 4.20 1.87
CA TYR A 115 11.20 2.81 2.30
C TYR A 115 11.36 1.85 1.13
N ALA A 116 12.16 0.80 1.34
CA ALA A 116 12.50 -0.20 0.34
C ALA A 116 12.44 -1.62 0.90
N ASN A 117 11.26 -2.00 1.36
CA ASN A 117 10.94 -3.27 2.00
C ASN A 117 10.05 -4.16 1.11
N ARG A 118 10.23 -4.07 -0.22
CA ARG A 118 9.45 -4.85 -1.21
C ARG A 118 7.96 -4.59 -1.04
N TRP A 119 7.19 -5.64 -0.75
CA TRP A 119 5.74 -5.63 -0.71
C TRP A 119 5.15 -4.75 0.38
N THR A 120 5.90 -4.45 1.44
CA THR A 120 5.41 -3.64 2.57
C THR A 120 5.94 -2.21 2.55
N SER A 121 6.64 -1.80 1.48
CA SER A 121 7.25 -0.46 1.39
C SER A 121 6.24 0.67 1.55
N PHE A 122 5.06 0.56 0.92
CA PHE A 122 4.05 1.62 0.94
C PHE A 122 3.43 1.80 2.33
N GLU A 123 3.13 0.70 3.00
CA GLU A 123 2.56 0.69 4.35
C GLU A 123 3.56 1.20 5.39
N ASN A 124 4.85 0.90 5.21
CA ASN A 124 5.91 1.47 6.03
C ASN A 124 6.00 3.00 5.84
N ALA A 125 5.90 3.49 4.60
CA ALA A 125 5.86 4.92 4.32
C ALA A 125 4.63 5.61 4.92
N LEU A 126 3.44 4.99 4.81
CA LEU A 126 2.23 5.47 5.46
C LEU A 126 2.36 5.51 6.98
N THR A 127 2.99 4.49 7.58
CA THR A 127 3.22 4.40 9.02
C THR A 127 4.18 5.48 9.51
N ASP A 128 5.27 5.77 8.79
CA ASP A 128 6.16 6.87 9.13
C ASP A 128 5.42 8.22 9.06
N ALA A 129 4.71 8.49 7.97
CA ALA A 129 3.91 9.70 7.84
C ALA A 129 2.89 9.84 8.98
N ALA A 130 2.24 8.74 9.38
CA ALA A 130 1.33 8.68 10.52
C ALA A 130 2.03 9.08 11.83
N LEU A 131 3.20 8.52 12.11
CA LEU A 131 3.99 8.80 13.30
C LEU A 131 4.44 10.26 13.34
N ARG A 132 4.89 10.80 12.20
CA ARG A 132 5.33 12.20 12.09
C ARG A 132 4.21 13.18 12.38
N ILE A 133 3.05 12.98 11.74
CA ILE A 133 1.86 13.82 11.94
C ILE A 133 1.37 13.69 13.38
N GLY A 134 1.28 12.46 13.90
CA GLY A 134 0.79 12.20 15.26
C GLY A 134 1.70 12.73 16.37
N ALA A 135 3.00 12.80 16.12
CA ALA A 135 3.96 13.41 17.02
C ALA A 135 4.06 14.94 16.86
N GLY A 136 3.28 15.56 15.96
CA GLY A 136 3.33 17.00 15.68
C GLY A 136 4.62 17.44 15.00
N LEU A 137 5.38 16.52 14.39
CA LEU A 137 6.64 16.79 13.69
C LEU A 137 6.43 17.24 12.24
N SER A 138 5.22 17.08 11.70
CA SER A 138 4.88 17.47 10.33
C SER A 138 3.40 17.84 10.21
N ARG A 139 3.10 19.03 9.70
CA ARG A 139 1.71 19.47 9.41
C ARG A 139 1.13 18.76 8.19
N ALA A 140 1.95 18.59 7.16
CA ALA A 140 1.62 17.83 5.96
C ALA A 140 2.82 16.98 5.52
N VAL A 141 2.54 15.80 4.99
CA VAL A 141 3.55 14.85 4.49
C VAL A 141 3.20 14.45 3.07
N LEU A 142 4.09 14.70 2.10
CA LEU A 142 3.96 14.11 0.78
C LEU A 142 4.35 12.64 0.89
N VAL A 143 3.40 11.75 0.63
CA VAL A 143 3.65 10.30 0.55
C VAL A 143 3.55 9.87 -0.89
N GLY A 144 4.46 8.99 -1.32
CA GLY A 144 4.30 8.35 -2.61
C GLY A 144 4.95 6.99 -2.70
N ALA A 145 4.46 6.19 -3.63
CA ALA A 145 5.01 4.89 -3.96
C ALA A 145 5.28 4.81 -5.45
N PHE A 146 6.38 4.16 -5.83
CA PHE A 146 6.71 3.93 -7.22
C PHE A 146 7.49 2.63 -7.41
N ASP A 147 7.24 1.99 -8.53
CA ASP A 147 8.03 0.85 -9.01
C ASP A 147 7.99 0.80 -10.52
N GLU A 148 9.04 0.21 -11.08
CA GLU A 148 9.12 -0.23 -12.46
C GLU A 148 9.50 -1.70 -12.51
N THR A 149 9.18 -2.33 -13.64
CA THR A 149 9.68 -3.66 -13.96
C THR A 149 10.45 -3.64 -15.27
N THR A 150 11.61 -4.30 -15.29
CA THR A 150 12.42 -4.54 -16.49
C THR A 150 12.30 -5.99 -16.93
N PRO A 151 12.61 -6.32 -18.20
CA PRO A 151 12.64 -7.70 -18.67
C PRO A 151 13.57 -8.61 -17.85
N SER A 152 14.69 -8.07 -17.37
CA SER A 152 15.65 -8.80 -16.54
C SER A 152 15.04 -9.15 -15.17
N VAL A 153 14.39 -8.19 -14.52
CA VAL A 153 13.68 -8.42 -13.24
C VAL A 153 12.54 -9.43 -13.43
N GLU A 154 11.73 -9.29 -14.46
CA GLU A 154 10.64 -10.21 -14.76
C GLU A 154 11.14 -11.66 -14.91
N LYS A 155 12.25 -11.84 -15.63
CA LYS A 155 12.91 -13.16 -15.78
C LYS A 155 13.40 -13.72 -14.44
N VAL A 156 13.92 -12.88 -13.56
CA VAL A 156 14.36 -13.30 -12.20
C VAL A 156 13.15 -13.69 -11.36
N LEU A 157 12.09 -12.88 -11.34
CA LEU A 157 10.87 -13.16 -10.58
C LEU A 157 10.16 -14.43 -11.07
N GLN A 158 10.17 -14.68 -12.38
CA GLN A 158 9.68 -15.93 -12.96
C GLN A 158 10.47 -17.15 -12.47
N ARG A 159 11.81 -17.06 -12.44
CA ARG A 159 12.67 -18.14 -11.93
C ARG A 159 12.48 -18.40 -10.44
N LEU A 160 12.15 -17.36 -9.67
CA LEU A 160 11.84 -17.47 -8.24
C LEU A 160 10.44 -18.01 -7.97
N GLY A 161 9.65 -18.34 -9.00
CA GLY A 161 8.27 -18.80 -8.83
C GLY A 161 7.31 -17.72 -8.36
N MET A 162 7.69 -16.44 -8.46
CA MET A 162 6.84 -15.30 -8.10
C MET A 162 5.97 -14.81 -9.26
N ALA A 163 6.10 -15.40 -10.45
CA ALA A 163 5.30 -15.01 -11.61
C ALA A 163 3.82 -15.29 -11.37
N GLN A 164 3.03 -14.22 -11.22
CA GLN A 164 1.59 -14.30 -11.32
C GLN A 164 1.18 -14.54 -12.79
N GLN A 165 -0.02 -15.08 -13.01
CA GLN A 165 -0.59 -15.10 -14.37
C GLN A 165 -0.96 -13.68 -14.77
N GLY A 166 -0.42 -13.21 -15.90
CA GLY A 166 -0.42 -11.79 -16.26
C GLY A 166 0.87 -11.12 -15.79
N GLY A 167 1.56 -10.44 -16.71
CA GLY A 167 2.92 -9.93 -16.51
C GLY A 167 3.06 -8.93 -15.35
N TRP A 168 4.27 -8.43 -15.16
CA TRP A 168 4.57 -7.46 -14.11
C TRP A 168 4.26 -6.03 -14.54
N GLY A 169 3.78 -5.25 -13.58
CA GLY A 169 3.35 -3.88 -13.78
C GLY A 169 4.35 -2.86 -13.28
N GLU A 170 3.89 -1.63 -13.29
CA GLU A 170 4.58 -0.46 -12.79
C GLU A 170 3.55 0.59 -12.42
N SER A 171 3.89 1.46 -11.48
CA SER A 171 3.07 2.61 -11.16
C SER A 171 3.88 3.67 -10.44
N SER A 172 3.34 4.89 -10.40
CA SER A 172 3.74 5.88 -9.43
C SER A 172 2.51 6.60 -8.91
N VAL A 173 2.34 6.64 -7.59
CA VAL A 173 1.17 7.22 -6.92
C VAL A 173 1.65 8.14 -5.80
N PHE A 174 1.15 9.36 -5.77
CA PHE A 174 1.51 10.38 -4.78
C PHE A 174 0.26 11.07 -4.24
N PHE A 175 0.32 11.48 -2.97
CA PHE A 175 -0.71 12.26 -2.29
C PHE A 175 -0.14 12.93 -1.03
N VAL A 176 -0.88 13.89 -0.47
CA VAL A 176 -0.49 14.59 0.75
C VAL A 176 -1.34 14.13 1.94
N LEU A 177 -0.69 13.71 3.02
CA LEU A 177 -1.34 13.36 4.28
C LEU A 177 -1.35 14.52 5.27
N THR A 178 -2.48 14.71 5.95
CA THR A 178 -2.68 15.73 6.99
C THR A 178 -3.47 15.16 8.19
N ALA A 179 -3.34 15.82 9.36
CA ALA A 179 -4.15 15.48 10.54
C ALA A 179 -5.61 15.99 10.42
N GLU A 180 -5.81 17.08 9.69
CA GLU A 180 -7.09 17.75 9.51
C GLU A 180 -7.57 17.61 8.06
N ALA A 181 -8.89 17.61 7.88
CA ALA A 181 -9.51 17.58 6.57
C ALA A 181 -9.36 18.93 5.85
N PHE A 182 -9.21 18.88 4.53
CA PHE A 182 -9.28 20.02 3.63
C PHE A 182 -10.31 19.77 2.52
N ASP A 183 -10.63 20.78 1.72
CA ASP A 183 -11.47 20.67 0.53
C ASP A 183 -10.91 19.70 -0.53
N THR A 184 -9.62 19.36 -0.44
CA THR A 184 -8.95 18.36 -1.28
C THR A 184 -8.91 16.95 -0.68
N SER A 185 -9.48 16.75 0.51
CA SER A 185 -9.50 15.45 1.16
C SER A 185 -10.46 14.51 0.46
N VAL A 186 -9.95 13.36 0.03
CA VAL A 186 -10.68 12.34 -0.73
C VAL A 186 -10.91 11.05 0.06
N ALA A 187 -10.14 10.84 1.13
CA ALA A 187 -10.30 9.73 2.05
C ALA A 187 -9.64 10.02 3.40
N ALA A 188 -9.97 9.22 4.42
CA ALA A 188 -9.24 9.15 5.68
C ALA A 188 -8.72 7.74 5.91
N ILE A 189 -7.42 7.59 6.12
CA ILE A 189 -6.81 6.35 6.63
C ILE A 189 -7.08 6.30 8.14
N THR A 190 -7.67 5.19 8.59
CA THR A 190 -8.07 4.96 9.99
C THR A 190 -7.20 3.90 10.68
N GLY A 191 -6.51 3.06 9.90
CA GLY A 191 -5.63 2.01 10.42
C GLY A 191 -4.67 1.47 9.37
N ILE A 192 -3.47 1.07 9.82
CA ILE A 192 -2.48 0.35 9.02
C ILE A 192 -2.03 -0.83 9.88
N ARG A 193 -2.13 -2.04 9.35
CA ARG A 193 -1.78 -3.28 10.06
C ARG A 193 -0.82 -4.10 9.22
N PHE A 194 0.16 -4.71 9.88
CA PHE A 194 1.04 -5.71 9.29
C PHE A 194 0.63 -7.08 9.82
N THR A 195 0.82 -8.14 9.05
CA THR A 195 0.62 -9.49 9.58
C THR A 195 1.81 -9.91 10.43
N ASP A 196 1.52 -10.62 11.51
CA ASP A 196 2.43 -10.98 12.60
C ASP A 196 3.50 -12.02 12.19
N GLY A 197 3.62 -12.33 10.90
CA GLY A 197 4.52 -13.35 10.37
C GLY A 197 4.08 -14.80 10.64
N THR A 198 2.97 -15.04 11.34
CA THR A 198 2.33 -16.36 11.36
C THR A 198 1.63 -16.58 10.03
N ALA A 199 2.29 -17.32 9.13
CA ALA A 199 1.68 -17.82 7.91
C ALA A 199 0.36 -18.55 8.26
N ILE A 200 -0.77 -17.94 7.92
CA ILE A 200 -2.03 -18.67 7.83
C ILE A 200 -1.94 -19.55 6.57
N GLY A 201 -1.65 -20.82 6.80
CA GLY A 201 -1.93 -21.85 5.82
C GLY A 201 -3.40 -21.78 5.39
N GLU A 202 -3.64 -22.15 4.13
CA GLU A 202 -4.96 -22.22 3.51
C GLU A 202 -6.01 -22.79 4.46
N SER A 203 -6.81 -21.91 5.04
CA SER A 203 -8.07 -22.23 5.68
C SER A 203 -8.90 -20.97 5.62
N ALA A 204 -9.97 -21.05 4.85
CA ALA A 204 -10.95 -20.00 4.65
C ALA A 204 -11.38 -19.37 5.99
N GLY A 205 -11.47 -18.04 6.01
CA GLY A 205 -12.20 -17.28 7.02
C GLY A 205 -11.67 -17.39 8.45
N SER A 206 -10.59 -16.68 8.77
CA SER A 206 -10.45 -16.17 10.13
C SER A 206 -10.69 -14.66 10.08
N GLU A 207 -11.85 -14.28 10.58
CA GLU A 207 -12.23 -12.90 10.87
C GLU A 207 -11.19 -12.30 11.82
N PHE A 208 -10.68 -11.12 11.45
CA PHE A 208 -9.92 -10.29 12.36
C PHE A 208 -10.84 -9.87 13.51
N PRO A 209 -10.53 -10.15 14.79
CA PRO A 209 -11.38 -9.72 15.89
C PRO A 209 -11.34 -8.19 15.99
N ASP A 210 -12.52 -7.59 15.99
CA ASP A 210 -12.70 -6.16 16.21
C ASP A 210 -12.23 -5.79 17.62
N GLY A 211 -11.16 -5.01 17.66
CA GLY A 211 -10.84 -4.06 18.72
C GLY A 211 -10.82 -4.57 20.16
N GLU A 212 -9.66 -5.05 20.63
CA GLU A 212 -9.24 -4.85 22.02
C GLU A 212 -7.76 -4.48 22.12
N SER A 213 -7.49 -3.48 22.95
CA SER A 213 -6.16 -2.97 23.29
C SER A 213 -5.45 -3.90 24.27
N ALA A 214 -4.32 -4.49 23.89
CA ALA A 214 -3.17 -4.87 24.73
C ALA A 214 -2.14 -5.56 23.82
N GLY A 215 -0.83 -5.46 23.98
CA GLY A 215 -0.01 -4.89 25.03
C GLY A 215 1.45 -4.94 24.58
N THR A 216 2.30 -4.20 25.30
CA THR A 216 3.74 -4.06 25.10
C THR A 216 4.47 -5.40 24.97
N GLY A 217 4.98 -5.71 23.77
CA GLY A 217 5.80 -6.89 23.46
C GLY A 217 7.29 -6.55 23.40
N ARG A 218 7.99 -6.94 24.46
CA ARG A 218 9.42 -6.79 24.74
C ARG A 218 10.32 -7.44 23.66
N ILE A 219 11.25 -6.68 23.09
CA ILE A 219 12.33 -7.20 22.24
C ILE A 219 13.29 -8.01 23.14
N GLN A 220 13.38 -9.32 22.94
CA GLN A 220 14.47 -10.13 23.49
C GLN A 220 15.41 -10.55 22.36
N SER A 221 16.60 -9.97 22.39
CA SER A 221 17.78 -10.40 21.66
C SER A 221 18.13 -11.84 22.06
N ARG A 222 18.16 -12.76 21.08
CA ARG A 222 18.76 -14.08 21.27
C ARG A 222 20.27 -13.96 21.02
N GLU A 223 21.04 -14.05 22.09
CA GLU A 223 22.45 -14.43 22.04
C GLU A 223 22.52 -15.96 22.10
N ASP A 224 23.19 -16.56 21.11
CA ASP A 224 23.60 -17.96 21.12
C ASP A 224 24.83 -18.13 22.03
N ALA A 225 24.69 -18.93 23.08
CA ALA A 225 25.83 -19.55 23.75
C ALA A 225 25.39 -20.87 24.39
N GLY A 226 26.05 -21.96 24.00
CA GLY A 226 25.72 -23.32 24.41
C GLY A 226 26.12 -23.72 25.83
N THR A 227 25.88 -25.02 26.07
CA THR A 227 26.51 -25.93 27.05
C THR A 227 25.63 -26.42 28.21
N ARG A 228 25.12 -27.66 28.00
CA ARG A 228 25.01 -28.87 28.85
C ARG A 228 24.63 -28.81 30.35
N THR A 229 23.89 -29.88 30.72
CA THR A 229 23.67 -30.50 32.06
C THR A 229 22.76 -29.73 33.03
N SER A 230 21.92 -30.29 33.90
CA SER A 230 21.42 -31.65 34.23
C SER A 230 20.37 -31.53 35.35
N ALA A 231 19.37 -32.43 35.35
CA ALA A 231 18.67 -33.05 36.51
C ALA A 231 17.84 -32.23 37.56
N GLY A 232 16.67 -32.80 37.87
CA GLY A 232 15.89 -32.66 39.12
C GLY A 232 14.69 -31.70 39.01
N GLY A 233 13.44 -32.01 39.39
CA GLY A 233 12.86 -33.14 40.11
C GLY A 233 11.32 -33.01 40.19
N ASN A 234 10.68 -34.11 40.57
CA ASN A 234 9.25 -34.41 40.68
C ASN A 234 8.35 -33.40 41.42
N ALA A 235 7.06 -33.37 41.04
CA ALA A 235 5.91 -33.94 41.79
C ALA A 235 4.63 -33.11 41.55
N GLY A 236 3.61 -33.69 40.88
CA GLY A 236 2.30 -33.99 41.49
C GLY A 236 1.30 -32.83 41.33
N ARG A 237 0.01 -32.98 41.03
CA ARG A 237 -0.89 -34.13 41.09
C ARG A 237 -2.20 -33.74 40.37
N GLU A 238 -2.75 -34.72 39.65
CA GLU A 238 -4.17 -35.12 39.58
C GLU A 238 -5.26 -34.17 39.02
N ILE A 239 -5.81 -34.65 37.90
CA ILE A 239 -7.14 -34.41 37.33
C ILE A 239 -8.18 -35.25 38.10
N PRO A 240 -9.46 -34.85 38.13
CA PRO A 240 -10.46 -35.81 37.67
C PRO A 240 -11.44 -35.23 36.64
N ALA A 241 -11.76 -36.10 35.68
CA ALA A 241 -12.77 -35.93 34.66
C ALA A 241 -14.17 -36.25 35.19
N GLY A 242 -15.19 -35.78 34.47
CA GLY A 242 -16.44 -36.51 34.35
C GLY A 242 -17.70 -35.66 34.47
N GLY A 243 -18.54 -35.71 33.43
CA GLY A 243 -19.99 -35.55 33.57
C GLY A 243 -20.65 -34.56 32.62
N SER A 244 -21.02 -35.02 31.43
CA SER A 244 -22.29 -34.63 30.80
C SER A 244 -23.40 -35.50 31.41
N PRO A 245 -24.65 -35.01 31.62
CA PRO A 245 -25.60 -34.94 30.50
C PRO A 245 -26.69 -33.85 30.59
N GLY A 246 -27.36 -33.60 29.46
CA GLY A 246 -28.83 -33.59 29.42
C GLY A 246 -29.56 -32.25 29.48
N THR A 247 -29.97 -31.78 28.29
CA THR A 247 -31.34 -31.35 27.91
C THR A 247 -32.23 -30.66 28.95
N GLY A 248 -32.61 -29.41 28.65
CA GLY A 248 -33.78 -28.74 29.21
C GLY A 248 -34.27 -27.63 28.29
N ALA A 249 -35.41 -27.84 27.64
CA ALA A 249 -36.13 -26.84 26.87
C ALA A 249 -36.84 -25.85 27.80
N ALA A 250 -36.80 -24.57 27.49
CA ALA A 250 -37.75 -23.58 27.99
C ALA A 250 -37.94 -22.47 26.94
N ALA A 251 -39.15 -22.40 26.41
CA ALA A 251 -39.64 -21.27 25.64
C ALA A 251 -39.92 -20.09 26.59
N GLY A 252 -39.52 -18.89 26.17
CA GLY A 252 -39.82 -17.65 26.87
C GLY A 252 -39.77 -16.50 25.87
N ASN A 253 -40.95 -16.07 25.42
CA ASN A 253 -41.13 -14.85 24.64
C ASN A 253 -40.82 -13.65 25.56
N GLY A 254 -39.79 -12.89 25.23
CA GLY A 254 -39.51 -11.56 25.77
C GLY A 254 -39.08 -10.67 24.61
N GLU A 255 -39.95 -9.73 24.24
CA GLU A 255 -39.63 -8.64 23.31
C GLU A 255 -38.57 -7.75 23.97
N GLU A 256 -37.36 -7.70 23.39
CA GLU A 256 -36.35 -6.69 23.72
C GLU A 256 -36.40 -5.55 22.68
N PRO A 257 -36.25 -4.29 23.11
CA PRO A 257 -36.37 -3.13 22.24
C PRO A 257 -35.17 -3.04 21.30
N GLY A 258 -35.46 -2.76 20.03
CA GLY A 258 -34.49 -2.68 18.96
C GLY A 258 -33.38 -1.66 19.25
N ASN A 259 -32.18 -2.18 19.47
CA ASN A 259 -30.96 -1.41 19.32
C ASN A 259 -30.55 -1.52 17.85
N ALA A 260 -31.00 -0.57 17.03
CA ALA A 260 -30.55 -0.43 15.66
C ALA A 260 -29.07 -0.03 15.64
N MET A 261 -28.17 -1.01 15.74
CA MET A 261 -26.79 -0.84 15.29
C MET A 261 -26.85 -0.48 13.81
N HIS A 262 -26.52 0.76 13.47
CA HIS A 262 -26.12 1.11 12.11
C HIS A 262 -24.80 0.39 11.82
N SER A 263 -24.87 -0.87 11.40
CA SER A 263 -23.74 -1.57 10.81
C SER A 263 -23.51 -0.95 9.43
N GLY A 264 -22.71 0.12 9.38
CA GLY A 264 -22.20 0.63 8.10
C GLY A 264 -21.47 -0.52 7.40
N GLU A 265 -21.91 -0.88 6.19
CA GLU A 265 -21.33 -1.99 5.44
C GLU A 265 -19.82 -1.75 5.23
N CYS A 266 -19.00 -2.61 5.82
CA CYS A 266 -17.55 -2.59 5.65
C CYS A 266 -17.18 -3.37 4.37
N ARG A 267 -16.64 -2.67 3.38
CA ARG A 267 -16.22 -3.28 2.11
C ARG A 267 -14.78 -3.77 2.21
N THR A 268 -14.54 -5.00 1.76
CA THR A 268 -13.18 -5.56 1.68
C THR A 268 -12.69 -5.58 0.23
N VAL A 269 -11.43 -5.20 0.01
CA VAL A 269 -10.76 -5.30 -1.30
C VAL A 269 -9.44 -6.05 -1.12
N ARG A 270 -9.25 -7.10 -1.90
CA ARG A 270 -7.95 -7.78 -2.03
C ARG A 270 -7.19 -7.20 -3.21
N ALA A 271 -5.94 -6.83 -2.99
CA ALA A 271 -5.12 -6.17 -4.00
C ALA A 271 -4.95 -7.05 -5.25
N SER A 272 -4.78 -8.37 -5.06
CA SER A 272 -4.71 -9.37 -6.13
C SER A 272 -5.97 -9.45 -7.01
N MET A 273 -7.13 -9.04 -6.49
CA MET A 273 -8.43 -9.10 -7.19
C MET A 273 -8.86 -7.76 -7.79
N SER A 274 -8.01 -6.73 -7.69
CA SER A 274 -8.33 -5.35 -8.12
C SER A 274 -8.19 -5.10 -9.62
N GLY A 275 -7.60 -6.04 -10.36
CA GLY A 275 -7.20 -5.84 -11.76
C GLY A 275 -5.96 -4.94 -11.93
N VAL A 276 -5.29 -4.55 -10.85
CA VAL A 276 -3.97 -3.89 -10.92
C VAL A 276 -2.89 -4.93 -11.19
N THR A 277 -2.06 -4.66 -12.20
CA THR A 277 -0.92 -5.51 -12.55
C THR A 277 0.10 -5.56 -11.39
N PRO A 278 0.56 -6.75 -10.99
CA PRO A 278 1.42 -6.91 -9.82
C PRO A 278 2.76 -6.19 -9.97
N HIS A 279 3.17 -5.51 -8.90
CA HIS A 279 4.50 -4.97 -8.65
C HIS A 279 4.62 -4.68 -7.15
N PHE A 280 5.82 -4.47 -6.62
CA PHE A 280 6.04 -4.46 -5.17
C PHE A 280 5.21 -3.41 -4.42
N THR A 281 5.00 -2.23 -5.01
CA THR A 281 4.10 -1.21 -4.43
C THR A 281 2.70 -1.14 -5.06
N ALA A 282 2.22 -2.20 -5.72
CA ALA A 282 0.93 -2.18 -6.43
C ALA A 282 -0.28 -1.85 -5.55
N ILE A 283 -0.19 -2.14 -4.24
CA ILE A 283 -1.20 -1.74 -3.25
C ILE A 283 -1.47 -0.22 -3.27
N ALA A 284 -0.50 0.62 -3.62
CA ALA A 284 -0.69 2.07 -3.74
C ALA A 284 -1.59 2.46 -4.92
N GLU A 285 -1.49 1.77 -6.05
CA GLU A 285 -2.39 1.97 -7.19
C GLU A 285 -3.80 1.40 -6.90
N VAL A 286 -3.89 0.29 -6.16
CA VAL A 286 -5.19 -0.20 -5.65
C VAL A 286 -5.83 0.82 -4.73
N PHE A 287 -5.06 1.35 -3.78
CA PHE A 287 -5.50 2.42 -2.88
C PHE A 287 -6.01 3.63 -3.67
N ARG A 288 -5.28 4.09 -4.69
CA ARG A 288 -5.74 5.16 -5.57
C ARG A 288 -7.07 4.85 -6.26
N ARG A 289 -7.20 3.68 -6.89
CA ARG A 289 -8.44 3.28 -7.58
C ARG A 289 -9.63 3.21 -6.63
N VAL A 290 -9.41 2.74 -5.41
CA VAL A 290 -10.46 2.68 -4.39
C VAL A 290 -10.90 4.09 -3.99
N VAL A 291 -9.95 4.98 -3.72
CA VAL A 291 -10.23 6.38 -3.35
C VAL A 291 -10.91 7.14 -4.49
N ALA A 292 -10.55 6.86 -5.75
CA ALA A 292 -11.16 7.48 -6.92
C ALA A 292 -12.54 6.89 -7.31
N GLY A 293 -13.04 5.88 -6.59
CA GLY A 293 -14.28 5.17 -6.94
C GLY A 293 -14.16 4.26 -8.18
N GLU A 294 -12.94 4.04 -8.69
CA GLU A 294 -12.64 3.25 -9.89
C GLU A 294 -12.51 1.74 -9.58
N ALA A 295 -12.33 1.35 -8.32
CA ALA A 295 -12.34 -0.05 -7.91
C ALA A 295 -13.79 -0.58 -7.87
N GLY A 296 -14.23 -1.22 -8.96
CA GLY A 296 -15.58 -1.76 -9.13
C GLY A 296 -16.00 -2.78 -8.07
N ASN A 297 -17.32 -2.84 -7.83
CA ASN A 297 -18.02 -3.80 -6.96
C ASN A 297 -17.72 -5.26 -7.36
N THR A 298 -16.72 -5.91 -6.76
CA THR A 298 -16.59 -7.38 -6.77
C THR A 298 -17.28 -7.96 -5.54
N GLY A 299 -18.58 -7.71 -5.42
CA GLY A 299 -19.40 -8.13 -4.30
C GLY A 299 -20.76 -8.64 -4.77
N LYS A 300 -20.74 -9.66 -5.63
CA LYS A 300 -21.82 -10.66 -5.83
C LYS A 300 -21.32 -11.69 -6.84
N ALA A 301 -20.89 -12.85 -6.35
CA ALA A 301 -20.78 -14.04 -7.18
C ALA A 301 -22.22 -14.45 -7.58
N GLY A 302 -22.72 -13.90 -8.69
CA GLY A 302 -23.92 -14.34 -9.35
C GLY A 302 -23.55 -15.42 -10.38
N ASN A 303 -24.28 -16.54 -10.34
CA ASN A 303 -24.08 -17.74 -11.15
C ASN A 303 -23.66 -17.47 -12.61
N ILE A 304 -22.61 -18.19 -13.04
CA ILE A 304 -22.18 -18.28 -14.43
C ILE A 304 -23.29 -19.02 -15.21
N GLY A 305 -24.11 -18.26 -15.92
CA GLY A 305 -25.01 -18.74 -16.97
C GLY A 305 -24.32 -18.70 -18.33
N ASN A 306 -24.52 -19.75 -19.12
CA ASN A 306 -23.80 -20.02 -20.36
C ASN A 306 -24.44 -19.32 -21.59
N ALA A 307 -23.59 -19.02 -22.59
CA ALA A 307 -23.86 -18.79 -24.02
C ALA A 307 -24.47 -17.45 -24.52
N GLY A 308 -23.81 -16.87 -25.54
CA GLY A 308 -24.43 -15.99 -26.54
C GLY A 308 -23.49 -14.93 -27.15
N SER A 309 -23.01 -15.15 -28.38
CA SER A 309 -22.41 -14.11 -29.23
C SER A 309 -23.47 -13.10 -29.71
N ILE A 310 -23.12 -11.80 -29.84
CA ILE A 310 -23.45 -10.85 -30.94
C ILE A 310 -23.25 -9.38 -30.49
N GLU A 311 -22.37 -8.71 -31.25
CA GLU A 311 -22.32 -7.32 -31.77
C GLU A 311 -22.89 -6.10 -31.02
N ASP A 312 -21.99 -5.13 -30.81
CA ASP A 312 -22.06 -3.70 -31.11
C ASP A 312 -23.39 -2.93 -30.89
N THR A 313 -23.49 -2.18 -29.79
CA THR A 313 -23.98 -0.78 -29.73
C THR A 313 -24.08 -0.30 -28.28
N GLY A 314 -23.71 0.96 -28.03
CA GLY A 314 -24.39 1.78 -27.02
C GLY A 314 -23.56 2.22 -25.81
N ASN A 315 -23.08 3.46 -25.90
CA ASN A 315 -23.16 4.49 -24.86
C ASN A 315 -22.83 4.05 -23.42
N THR A 316 -21.62 4.37 -22.96
CA THR A 316 -21.23 4.31 -21.55
C THR A 316 -22.11 5.30 -20.77
N GLY A 317 -23.19 4.79 -20.18
CA GLY A 317 -24.07 5.57 -19.34
C GLY A 317 -23.30 6.14 -18.15
N ASN A 318 -23.41 7.46 -17.97
CA ASN A 318 -23.16 8.12 -16.69
C ASN A 318 -23.99 7.40 -15.62
N ILE A 319 -23.35 6.57 -14.80
CA ILE A 319 -23.97 6.01 -13.60
C ILE A 319 -23.83 7.06 -12.50
N GLY A 320 -24.99 7.47 -12.00
CA GLY A 320 -25.16 8.61 -11.14
C GLY A 320 -24.41 8.54 -9.81
N ASN A 321 -24.19 9.74 -9.29
CA ASN A 321 -23.76 10.09 -7.95
C ASN A 321 -24.72 9.48 -6.91
N ALA A 322 -24.51 8.22 -6.53
CA ALA A 322 -25.15 7.63 -5.36
C ALA A 322 -24.43 8.17 -4.12
N GLY A 323 -25.17 8.86 -3.25
CA GLY A 323 -24.62 9.69 -2.18
C GLY A 323 -23.51 9.04 -1.36
N ASN A 324 -22.49 9.85 -1.05
CA ASN A 324 -21.38 9.54 -0.15
C ASN A 324 -21.89 9.20 1.25
N ALA A 325 -22.36 7.96 1.44
CA ALA A 325 -22.26 7.32 2.74
C ALA A 325 -20.78 7.03 2.95
N GLU A 326 -20.20 7.51 4.06
CA GLU A 326 -18.83 7.22 4.49
C GLU A 326 -18.60 5.68 4.54
N GLN A 327 -18.18 5.10 3.42
CA GLN A 327 -18.01 3.66 3.31
C GLN A 327 -16.67 3.28 3.91
N ARG A 328 -16.69 2.45 4.96
CA ARG A 328 -15.47 1.88 5.54
C ARG A 328 -14.94 0.80 4.59
N ILE A 329 -13.66 0.87 4.26
CA ILE A 329 -12.98 -0.04 3.34
C ILE A 329 -11.73 -0.61 4.00
N VAL A 330 -11.50 -1.91 3.86
CA VAL A 330 -10.25 -2.58 4.23
C VAL A 330 -9.56 -3.11 2.97
N LEU A 331 -8.36 -2.62 2.71
CA LEU A 331 -7.51 -3.05 1.60
C LEU A 331 -6.47 -4.03 2.11
N TYR A 332 -6.49 -5.26 1.61
CA TYR A 332 -5.48 -6.26 1.93
C TYR A 332 -4.43 -6.34 0.84
N ASN A 333 -3.16 -6.20 1.22
CA ASN A 333 -2.04 -6.44 0.32
C ASN A 333 -1.70 -7.94 0.32
N ASP A 334 -2.14 -8.63 -0.72
CA ASP A 334 -1.96 -10.07 -0.91
C ASP A 334 -1.24 -10.42 -2.22
N PHE A 335 -0.60 -9.44 -2.88
CA PHE A 335 0.24 -9.69 -4.06
C PHE A 335 1.36 -10.73 -3.86
N PRO A 336 1.96 -10.90 -2.67
CA PRO A 336 2.94 -11.98 -2.44
C PRO A 336 2.34 -13.40 -2.47
N GLY A 337 1.02 -13.55 -2.65
CA GLY A 337 0.30 -14.82 -2.51
C GLY A 337 -0.21 -15.07 -1.09
N SER A 338 0.17 -14.23 -0.13
CA SER A 338 -0.36 -14.18 1.23
C SER A 338 -0.54 -12.74 1.66
N THR A 339 -1.47 -12.50 2.60
CA THR A 339 -1.71 -11.16 3.13
C THR A 339 -0.52 -10.73 3.99
N VAL A 340 0.13 -9.62 3.63
CA VAL A 340 1.28 -9.05 4.36
C VAL A 340 0.91 -7.81 5.17
N SER A 341 -0.19 -7.16 4.81
CA SER A 341 -0.65 -5.92 5.45
C SER A 341 -2.11 -5.64 5.10
N ALA A 342 -2.73 -4.75 5.87
CA ALA A 342 -4.04 -4.19 5.62
C ALA A 342 -4.06 -2.67 5.86
N ILE A 343 -4.77 -1.93 5.02
CA ILE A 343 -5.03 -0.50 5.17
C ILE A 343 -6.53 -0.31 5.35
N GLU A 344 -6.93 0.32 6.45
CA GLU A 344 -8.31 0.72 6.69
C GLU A 344 -8.49 2.19 6.31
N LEU A 345 -9.53 2.47 5.54
CA LEU A 345 -9.87 3.83 5.13
C LEU A 345 -11.38 4.06 5.05
N THR A 346 -11.74 5.33 4.99
CA THR A 346 -13.09 5.82 4.69
C THR A 346 -12.98 6.78 3.51
N CYS A 347 -13.70 6.54 2.42
CA CYS A 347 -13.78 7.47 1.29
C CYS A 347 -14.72 8.65 1.62
N MET A 348 -14.45 9.83 1.07
CA MET A 348 -15.17 11.09 1.34
C MET A 348 -15.91 11.65 0.14
#